data_AF-A0A851THA5-F1
#
_entry.id   AF-A0A851THA5-F1
#
_cell.length_a   1.000
_cell.length_b   1.000
_cell.length_c   1.000
_cell.angle_alpha   90.00
_cell.angle_beta   90.00
_cell.angle_gamma   90.00
#
_symmetry.space_group_name_H-M   'P 1'
#
loop_
_entity.id
_entity.type
_entity.pdbx_description
1 polymer ?
#
loop_
_entity_poly.entity_id
_entity_poly.type
_entity_poly.pdbx_seq_one_letter_code
_entity_poly.pdbx_strand_id
1 'polypeptide(L)'
;EMRYATVYWNKAEKTLQVKNILDRSGDAYGFYNNSIQTTGWGVLEIRSGYGRQTLSNEDIMYASGFLEGYLTAPQMYDHAVNMYPQLIKNPTVRSGVQSFMARQDQWTRQQIRNNKDDPFWRHAGYIIAQLDGLYMGALEWAKLHKQTPLSIFDVHFLNAVGDLLDLIPALFEYPARSGQCNVEPGGHGKYQWDMGHCSALIKVLPGYENIYFAHSSWFTYAATLRIYKHWNFNILDPDTKTIRVSFSSYPGFLVSLDDFYILGSGLIMLQTTNSVFNQTLLKQVVPESLFAWQRVRIANMMADNGKTWAEIFSKCNSGTYNNQYMVLDLKKVKLQKSLDDGALYIVEQIPTLVEYSDQTNVLRKGYWPSYNIPFHEKIYNLSGYTAYVRKYGLDFSYELAPRAKIFRRDQGKVTNLESMKYIMRYNNYQHDPYAEHNPCNTICCREDLNPSFPVPAGCYDSKVSDFRLASAFTATAINGPPVQGGLPVFTWRRFNHTRHQGLPESYNFHFVTMRPIL
;
A
#
# COMPACT_ATOMS: atom_id res chain seq x y z
N GLU A 1 -20.72 -12.18 3.99
CA GLU A 1 -21.98 -11.44 3.73
C GLU A 1 -21.76 -10.50 2.55
N MET A 2 -22.66 -10.49 1.57
CA MET A 2 -22.51 -9.68 0.36
C MET A 2 -23.49 -8.50 0.39
N ARG A 3 -22.97 -7.28 0.30
CA ARG A 3 -23.75 -6.04 0.32
C ARG A 3 -23.65 -5.37 -1.05
N TYR A 4 -24.80 -5.07 -1.66
CA TYR A 4 -24.88 -4.36 -2.92
C TYR A 4 -25.41 -2.96 -2.68
N ALA A 5 -24.91 -1.99 -3.44
CA ALA A 5 -25.51 -0.67 -3.46
C ALA A 5 -25.29 0.01 -4.81
N THR A 6 -26.22 0.93 -5.10
CA THR A 6 -26.21 1.79 -6.27
C THR A 6 -26.50 3.22 -5.83
N VAL A 7 -25.76 4.16 -6.40
CA VAL A 7 -25.83 5.59 -6.14
C VAL A 7 -26.34 6.27 -7.40
N TYR A 8 -27.29 7.21 -7.22
CA TYR A 8 -27.87 8.03 -8.27
C TYR A 8 -27.63 9.50 -7.94
N TRP A 9 -27.10 10.24 -8.90
CA TRP A 9 -26.81 11.65 -8.81
C TRP A 9 -28.05 12.48 -9.16
N ASN A 10 -28.55 13.26 -8.20
CA ASN A 10 -29.61 14.23 -8.42
C ASN A 10 -28.99 15.59 -8.79
N LYS A 11 -28.99 15.92 -10.09
CA LYS A 11 -28.43 17.19 -10.59
C LYS A 11 -29.13 18.43 -10.05
N ALA A 12 -30.45 18.37 -9.82
CA ALA A 12 -31.24 19.52 -9.40
C ALA A 12 -30.90 19.93 -7.96
N GLU A 13 -30.74 18.95 -7.08
CA GLU A 13 -30.47 19.17 -5.65
C GLU A 13 -28.97 19.11 -5.32
N LYS A 14 -28.12 18.65 -6.26
CA LYS A 14 -26.71 18.31 -6.05
C LYS A 14 -26.53 17.34 -4.87
N THR A 15 -27.40 16.33 -4.81
CA THR A 15 -27.43 15.29 -3.77
C THR A 15 -27.26 13.91 -4.39
N LEU A 16 -26.83 12.96 -3.58
CA LEU A 16 -26.78 11.55 -3.93
C LEU A 16 -27.91 10.79 -3.24
N GLN A 17 -28.58 9.91 -3.99
CA GLN A 17 -29.47 8.91 -3.43
C GLN A 17 -28.81 7.53 -3.51
N VAL A 18 -28.79 6.79 -2.41
CA VAL A 18 -28.30 5.41 -2.35
C VAL A 18 -29.45 4.42 -2.23
N LYS A 19 -29.36 3.30 -2.94
CA LYS A 19 -30.27 2.15 -2.83
C LYS A 19 -29.46 0.87 -2.65
N ASN A 20 -29.91 -0.02 -1.76
CA ASN A 20 -29.24 -1.29 -1.45
C ASN A 20 -29.56 -2.38 -2.49
N ILE A 21 -29.35 -2.06 -3.77
CA ILE A 21 -29.55 -2.95 -4.92
C ILE A 21 -28.36 -2.81 -5.87
N LEU A 22 -28.18 -3.78 -6.76
CA LEU A 22 -27.25 -3.69 -7.89
C LEU A 22 -28.02 -3.28 -9.14
N ASP A 23 -28.01 -1.99 -9.48
CA ASP A 23 -28.62 -1.44 -10.69
C ASP A 23 -27.55 -0.80 -11.56
N ARG A 24 -27.27 -1.44 -12.71
CA ARG A 24 -26.25 -0.99 -13.67
C ARG A 24 -26.59 0.32 -14.37
N SER A 25 -27.82 0.83 -14.21
CA SER A 25 -28.25 2.12 -14.77
C SER A 25 -27.95 3.32 -13.86
N GLY A 26 -27.55 3.07 -12.61
CA GLY A 26 -27.13 4.10 -11.67
C GLY A 26 -25.73 4.66 -11.96
N ASP A 27 -25.43 5.78 -11.33
CA ASP A 27 -24.23 6.57 -11.62
C ASP A 27 -22.95 5.97 -11.01
N ALA A 28 -23.08 5.28 -9.87
CA ALA A 28 -22.08 4.35 -9.36
C ALA A 28 -22.77 3.12 -8.75
N TYR A 29 -22.26 1.92 -9.03
CA TYR A 29 -22.83 0.67 -8.52
C TYR A 29 -21.73 -0.34 -8.20
N GLY A 30 -22.00 -1.23 -7.25
CA GLY A 30 -20.98 -2.16 -6.79
C GLY A 30 -21.44 -3.07 -5.67
N PHE A 31 -20.49 -3.82 -5.13
CA PHE A 31 -20.69 -4.63 -3.95
C PHE A 31 -19.47 -4.66 -3.05
N TYR A 32 -19.72 -4.94 -1.78
CA TYR A 32 -18.72 -5.39 -0.82
C TYR A 32 -19.08 -6.78 -0.29
N ASN A 33 -18.21 -7.76 -0.54
CA ASN A 33 -18.29 -9.08 0.05
C ASN A 33 -17.42 -9.15 1.31
N ASN A 34 -18.06 -9.14 2.47
CA ASN A 34 -17.40 -9.35 3.75
C ASN A 34 -17.14 -10.85 3.97
N SER A 35 -15.95 -11.31 3.59
CA SER A 35 -15.46 -12.68 3.79
C SER A 35 -14.20 -12.74 4.66
N ILE A 36 -13.94 -11.69 5.47
CA ILE A 36 -12.73 -11.60 6.30
C ILE A 36 -12.58 -12.79 7.26
N GLN A 37 -13.69 -13.26 7.84
CA GLN A 37 -13.69 -14.35 8.82
C GLN A 37 -13.41 -15.73 8.20
N THR A 38 -13.69 -15.91 6.90
CA THR A 38 -13.55 -17.21 6.23
C THR A 38 -12.34 -17.29 5.30
N THR A 39 -11.95 -16.18 4.69
CA THR A 39 -10.88 -16.12 3.69
C THR A 39 -9.72 -15.20 4.09
N GLY A 40 -9.88 -14.43 5.16
CA GLY A 40 -8.96 -13.36 5.51
C GLY A 40 -9.12 -12.11 4.63
N TRP A 41 -10.07 -12.04 3.70
CA TRP A 41 -10.26 -10.86 2.84
C TRP A 41 -11.71 -10.45 2.73
N GLY A 42 -11.98 -9.14 2.79
CA GLY A 42 -13.12 -8.55 2.11
C GLY A 42 -12.81 -8.31 0.62
N VAL A 43 -13.83 -8.29 -0.24
CA VAL A 43 -13.68 -7.95 -1.67
C VAL A 43 -14.65 -6.84 -2.02
N LEU A 44 -14.13 -5.75 -2.58
CA LEU A 44 -14.91 -4.59 -3.02
C LEU A 44 -14.77 -4.43 -4.52
N GLU A 45 -15.89 -4.28 -5.22
CA GLU A 45 -15.90 -3.93 -6.64
C GLU A 45 -16.86 -2.77 -6.90
N ILE A 46 -16.36 -1.71 -7.54
CA ILE A 46 -17.13 -0.50 -7.85
C ILE A 46 -16.95 -0.14 -9.32
N ARG A 47 -18.08 0.13 -9.97
CA ARG A 47 -18.16 0.76 -11.29
C ARG A 47 -18.82 2.12 -11.17
N SER A 48 -18.27 3.14 -11.84
CA SER A 48 -18.82 4.52 -11.79
C SER A 48 -18.75 5.16 -13.17
N GLY A 49 -19.71 6.02 -13.50
CA GLY A 49 -19.78 6.75 -14.78
C GLY A 49 -20.28 5.93 -15.98
N TYR A 50 -20.92 4.78 -15.73
CA TYR A 50 -21.53 3.92 -16.75
C TYR A 50 -23.06 3.99 -16.77
N GLY A 51 -23.65 4.83 -15.91
CA GLY A 51 -25.10 4.99 -15.77
C GLY A 51 -25.75 5.72 -16.95
N ARG A 52 -27.06 5.97 -16.84
CA ARG A 52 -27.82 6.68 -17.88
C ARG A 52 -27.45 8.16 -18.01
N GLN A 53 -26.97 8.77 -16.94
CA GLN A 53 -26.64 10.19 -16.92
C GLN A 53 -25.18 10.39 -17.28
N THR A 54 -24.91 11.39 -18.11
CA THR A 54 -23.54 11.90 -18.29
C THR A 54 -23.18 12.77 -17.08
N LEU A 55 -22.13 12.38 -16.38
CA LEU A 55 -21.57 13.08 -15.23
C LEU A 55 -20.21 13.70 -15.58
N SER A 56 -19.81 14.72 -14.83
CA SER A 56 -18.43 15.21 -14.89
C SER A 56 -17.48 14.18 -14.29
N ASN A 57 -16.19 14.26 -14.62
CA ASN A 57 -15.18 13.36 -14.06
C ASN A 57 -15.11 13.49 -12.53
N GLU A 58 -15.24 14.71 -12.00
CA GLU A 58 -15.33 14.98 -10.57
C GLU A 58 -16.54 14.32 -9.91
N ASP A 59 -17.72 14.40 -10.52
CA ASP A 59 -18.94 13.78 -10.00
C ASP A 59 -18.85 12.24 -10.03
N ILE A 60 -18.24 11.66 -11.08
CA ILE A 60 -17.98 10.21 -11.17
C ILE A 60 -17.10 9.76 -10.01
N MET A 61 -16.04 10.51 -9.72
CA MET A 61 -15.11 10.19 -8.63
C MET A 61 -15.77 10.37 -7.27
N TYR A 62 -16.51 11.45 -7.06
CA TYR A 62 -17.26 11.68 -5.84
C TYR A 62 -18.31 10.57 -5.60
N ALA A 63 -19.10 10.21 -6.61
CA ALA A 63 -20.08 9.13 -6.51
C ALA A 63 -19.43 7.77 -6.22
N SER A 64 -18.25 7.50 -6.80
CA SER A 64 -17.49 6.28 -6.52
C SER A 64 -16.98 6.23 -5.07
N GLY A 65 -16.48 7.36 -4.56
CA GLY A 65 -16.07 7.51 -3.16
C GLY A 65 -17.25 7.30 -2.22
N PHE A 66 -18.38 7.95 -2.51
CA PHE A 66 -19.61 7.82 -1.73
C PHE A 66 -20.06 6.36 -1.65
N LEU A 67 -20.08 5.66 -2.77
CA LEU A 67 -20.46 4.25 -2.79
C LEU A 67 -19.51 3.39 -1.95
N GLU A 68 -18.19 3.61 -2.06
CA GLU A 68 -17.20 2.90 -1.24
C GLU A 68 -17.39 3.16 0.26
N GLY A 69 -17.55 4.42 0.63
CA GLY A 69 -17.74 4.84 2.02
C GLY A 69 -18.98 4.22 2.62
N TYR A 70 -20.08 4.23 1.87
CA TYR A 70 -21.34 3.62 2.29
C TYR A 70 -21.23 2.09 2.42
N LEU A 71 -20.65 1.42 1.42
CA LEU A 71 -20.53 -0.05 1.40
C LEU A 71 -19.57 -0.60 2.46
N THR A 72 -18.54 0.18 2.84
CA THR A 72 -17.46 -0.29 3.73
C THR A 72 -17.44 0.39 5.09
N ALA A 73 -18.42 1.27 5.38
CA ALA A 73 -18.48 2.04 6.62
C ALA A 73 -18.21 1.22 7.90
N PRO A 74 -18.89 0.09 8.19
CA PRO A 74 -18.60 -0.68 9.41
C PRO A 74 -17.13 -1.05 9.56
N GLN A 75 -16.49 -1.49 8.47
CA GLN A 75 -15.09 -1.88 8.49
C GLN A 75 -14.16 -0.66 8.59
N MET A 76 -14.58 0.52 8.11
CA MET A 76 -13.85 1.77 8.34
C MET A 76 -13.80 2.11 9.83
N TYR A 77 -14.91 1.93 10.57
CA TYR A 77 -14.93 2.13 12.04
C TYR A 77 -13.97 1.17 12.74
N ASP A 78 -14.09 -0.13 12.48
CA ASP A 78 -13.23 -1.16 13.08
C ASP A 78 -11.75 -0.86 12.78
N HIS A 79 -11.43 -0.54 11.53
CA HIS A 79 -10.06 -0.28 11.11
C HIS A 79 -9.49 0.99 11.73
N ALA A 80 -10.27 2.08 11.79
CA ALA A 80 -9.86 3.32 12.44
C ALA A 80 -9.57 3.09 13.93
N VAL A 81 -10.42 2.34 14.64
CA VAL A 81 -10.21 2.00 16.07
C VAL A 81 -8.94 1.17 16.28
N ASN A 82 -8.62 0.27 15.36
CA ASN A 82 -7.42 -0.57 15.42
C ASN A 82 -6.14 0.23 15.12
N MET A 83 -6.18 1.08 14.08
CA MET A 83 -5.01 1.78 13.56
C MET A 83 -4.66 3.06 14.32
N TYR A 84 -5.66 3.80 14.81
CA TYR A 84 -5.44 5.05 15.53
C TYR A 84 -4.40 4.94 16.66
N PRO A 85 -4.50 3.98 17.62
CA PRO A 85 -3.53 3.86 18.71
C PRO A 85 -2.16 3.33 18.24
N GLN A 86 -2.03 2.84 17.01
CA GLN A 86 -0.75 2.39 16.47
C GLN A 86 0.16 3.58 16.13
N LEU A 87 -0.43 4.69 15.67
CA LEU A 87 0.31 5.88 15.23
C LEU A 87 0.18 7.05 16.22
N ILE A 88 -1.03 7.33 16.71
CA ILE A 88 -1.30 8.49 17.57
C ILE A 88 -1.31 8.07 19.03
N LYS A 89 -0.19 8.31 19.73
CA LYS A 89 0.04 7.85 21.11
C LYS A 89 -0.42 8.82 22.19
N ASN A 90 -0.51 10.11 21.88
CA ASN A 90 -0.86 11.15 22.86
C ASN A 90 -1.54 12.38 22.20
N PRO A 91 -2.16 13.26 23.00
CA PRO A 91 -2.87 14.44 22.48
C PRO A 91 -1.99 15.43 21.71
N THR A 92 -0.71 15.58 22.07
CA THR A 92 0.24 16.47 21.38
C THR A 92 0.53 15.97 19.96
N VAL A 93 0.77 14.66 19.81
CA VAL A 93 0.94 14.04 18.48
C VAL A 93 -0.33 14.20 17.66
N ARG A 94 -1.51 13.96 18.26
CA ARG A 94 -2.80 14.16 17.59
C ARG A 94 -2.94 15.58 17.04
N SER A 95 -2.72 16.59 17.87
CA SER A 95 -2.95 17.99 17.50
C SER A 95 -1.98 18.47 16.43
N GLY A 96 -0.69 18.11 16.51
CA GLY A 96 0.29 18.50 15.50
C GLY A 96 0.06 17.80 14.16
N VAL A 97 -0.27 16.51 14.15
CA VAL A 97 -0.64 15.78 12.93
C VAL A 97 -1.90 16.38 12.30
N GLN A 98 -2.94 16.60 13.10
CA GLN A 98 -4.19 17.21 12.62
C GLN A 98 -3.96 18.62 12.04
N SER A 99 -3.13 19.45 12.68
CA SER A 99 -2.79 20.78 12.19
C SER A 99 -2.00 20.72 10.87
N PHE A 100 -1.01 19.83 10.77
CA PHE A 100 -0.24 19.66 9.54
C PHE A 100 -1.13 19.19 8.38
N MET A 101 -1.93 18.14 8.59
CA MET A 101 -2.82 17.60 7.57
C MET A 101 -3.87 18.61 7.12
N ALA A 102 -4.40 19.44 8.02
CA ALA A 102 -5.35 20.49 7.67
C ALA A 102 -4.71 21.55 6.75
N ARG A 103 -3.47 21.97 7.02
CA ARG A 103 -2.73 22.89 6.15
C ARG A 103 -2.40 22.25 4.79
N GLN A 104 -2.02 20.99 4.78
CA GLN A 104 -1.71 20.23 3.57
C GLN A 104 -2.95 20.07 2.67
N ASP A 105 -4.10 19.73 3.24
CA ASP A 105 -5.37 19.65 2.51
C ASP A 105 -5.80 21.03 1.97
N GLN A 106 -5.70 22.08 2.80
CA GLN A 106 -6.00 23.44 2.37
C GLN A 106 -5.13 23.88 1.18
N TRP A 107 -3.82 23.65 1.27
CA TRP A 107 -2.87 23.94 0.20
C TRP A 107 -3.20 23.14 -1.07
N THR A 108 -3.45 21.83 -0.93
CA THR A 108 -3.83 20.94 -2.04
C THR A 108 -5.07 21.47 -2.78
N ARG A 109 -6.13 21.79 -2.03
CA ARG A 109 -7.37 22.35 -2.61
C ARG A 109 -7.18 23.74 -3.20
N GLN A 110 -6.24 24.54 -2.69
CA GLN A 110 -5.87 25.81 -3.30
C GLN A 110 -5.16 25.59 -4.64
N GLN A 111 -4.20 24.68 -4.71
CA GLN A 111 -3.50 24.36 -5.96
C GLN A 111 -4.44 23.80 -7.03
N ILE A 112 -5.37 22.91 -6.66
CA ILE A 112 -6.41 22.40 -7.57
C ILE A 112 -7.25 23.54 -8.15
N ARG A 113 -7.67 24.50 -7.30
CA ARG A 113 -8.49 25.64 -7.75
C ARG A 113 -7.74 26.60 -8.66
N ASN A 114 -6.45 26.80 -8.41
CA ASN A 114 -5.62 27.77 -9.13
C ASN A 114 -5.08 27.23 -10.46
N ASN A 115 -4.99 25.91 -10.62
CA ASN A 115 -4.34 25.27 -11.76
C ASN A 115 -5.29 24.30 -12.49
N LYS A 116 -6.56 24.69 -12.70
CA LYS A 116 -7.60 23.81 -13.28
C LYS A 116 -7.29 23.26 -14.66
N ASP A 117 -6.48 23.97 -15.45
CA ASP A 117 -6.10 23.55 -16.80
C ASP A 117 -4.89 22.60 -16.81
N ASP A 118 -4.15 22.50 -15.69
CA ASP A 118 -3.01 21.57 -15.56
C ASP A 118 -3.54 20.13 -15.34
N PRO A 119 -3.19 19.16 -16.20
CA PRO A 119 -3.64 17.78 -16.06
C PRO A 119 -3.32 17.15 -14.71
N PHE A 120 -2.17 17.44 -14.12
CA PHE A 120 -1.78 16.93 -12.81
C PHE A 120 -2.73 17.41 -11.72
N TRP A 121 -3.08 18.71 -11.73
CA TRP A 121 -3.99 19.29 -10.74
C TRP A 121 -5.46 18.94 -11.00
N ARG A 122 -5.88 18.67 -12.24
CA ARG A 122 -7.18 18.04 -12.52
C ARG A 122 -7.29 16.66 -11.88
N HIS A 123 -6.26 15.82 -12.04
CA HIS A 123 -6.22 14.48 -11.44
C HIS A 123 -6.11 14.53 -9.92
N ALA A 124 -5.41 15.53 -9.35
CA ALA A 124 -5.49 15.83 -7.93
C ALA A 124 -6.93 16.17 -7.49
N GLY A 125 -7.66 16.96 -8.28
CA GLY A 125 -9.08 17.23 -8.09
C GLY A 125 -9.95 15.96 -8.05
N TYR A 126 -9.72 15.03 -8.99
CA TYR A 126 -10.43 13.75 -9.06
C TYR A 126 -10.26 12.91 -7.79
N ILE A 127 -9.03 12.78 -7.29
CA ILE A 127 -8.76 11.97 -6.10
C ILE A 127 -9.32 12.62 -4.82
N ILE A 128 -9.32 13.96 -4.74
CA ILE A 128 -9.89 14.70 -3.60
C ILE A 128 -11.42 14.63 -3.64
N ALA A 129 -12.04 14.71 -4.82
CA ALA A 129 -13.48 14.48 -4.98
C ALA A 129 -13.89 13.08 -4.51
N GLN A 130 -13.09 12.05 -4.81
CA GLN A 130 -13.33 10.70 -4.28
C GLN A 130 -13.20 10.63 -2.76
N LEU A 131 -12.24 11.32 -2.16
CA LEU A 131 -12.07 11.39 -0.70
C LEU A 131 -13.27 12.06 -0.03
N ASP A 132 -13.75 13.17 -0.60
CA ASP A 132 -14.95 13.87 -0.13
C ASP A 132 -16.19 12.97 -0.24
N GLY A 133 -16.32 12.26 -1.36
CA GLY A 133 -17.34 11.23 -1.55
C GLY A 133 -17.28 10.15 -0.47
N LEU A 134 -16.09 9.59 -0.22
CA LEU A 134 -15.87 8.53 0.79
C LEU A 134 -16.38 8.94 2.17
N TYR A 135 -16.04 10.16 2.61
CA TYR A 135 -16.54 10.70 3.87
C TYR A 135 -18.08 10.79 3.87
N MET A 136 -18.67 11.34 2.81
CA MET A 136 -20.11 11.55 2.73
C MET A 136 -20.91 10.24 2.65
N GLY A 137 -20.35 9.22 1.99
CA GLY A 137 -20.94 7.88 1.97
C GLY A 137 -20.95 7.21 3.34
N ALA A 138 -19.84 7.31 4.07
CA ALA A 138 -19.75 6.80 5.44
C ALA A 138 -20.68 7.56 6.40
N LEU A 139 -20.81 8.88 6.21
CA LEU A 139 -21.74 9.73 6.96
C LEU A 139 -23.21 9.33 6.73
N GLU A 140 -23.61 9.09 5.48
CA GLU A 140 -24.98 8.65 5.17
C GLU A 140 -25.26 7.27 5.77
N TRP A 141 -24.30 6.34 5.70
CA TRP A 141 -24.43 5.05 6.37
C TRP A 141 -24.63 5.23 7.89
N ALA A 142 -23.82 6.05 8.54
CA ALA A 142 -23.90 6.31 9.98
C ALA A 142 -25.26 6.91 10.37
N LYS A 143 -25.77 7.87 9.59
CA LYS A 143 -27.10 8.46 9.77
C LYS A 143 -28.21 7.40 9.69
N LEU A 144 -28.21 6.56 8.66
CA LEU A 144 -29.23 5.51 8.49
C LEU A 144 -29.19 4.47 9.61
N HIS A 145 -28.00 4.18 10.16
CA HIS A 145 -27.81 3.19 11.22
C HIS A 145 -27.76 3.79 12.63
N LYS A 146 -28.04 5.11 12.77
CA LYS A 146 -27.99 5.85 14.05
C LYS A 146 -26.66 5.69 14.79
N GLN A 147 -25.56 5.67 14.06
CA GLN A 147 -24.18 5.59 14.58
C GLN A 147 -23.55 6.97 14.63
N THR A 148 -22.58 7.17 15.54
CA THR A 148 -21.76 8.38 15.55
C THR A 148 -20.90 8.43 14.29
N PRO A 149 -20.94 9.50 13.48
CA PRO A 149 -20.12 9.60 12.26
C PRO A 149 -18.62 9.57 12.55
N LEU A 150 -17.85 8.93 11.67
CA LEU A 150 -16.40 9.19 11.59
C LEU A 150 -16.19 10.68 11.31
N SER A 151 -15.16 11.27 11.90
CA SER A 151 -14.78 12.65 11.59
C SER A 151 -14.04 12.72 10.25
N ILE A 152 -13.98 13.92 9.65
CA ILE A 152 -13.14 14.17 8.46
C ILE A 152 -11.69 13.78 8.74
N PHE A 153 -11.19 14.08 9.94
CA PHE A 153 -9.86 13.69 10.37
C PHE A 153 -9.68 12.17 10.35
N ASP A 154 -10.65 11.38 10.81
CA ASP A 154 -10.53 9.92 10.82
C ASP A 154 -10.42 9.36 9.39
N VAL A 155 -11.20 9.88 8.44
CA VAL A 155 -11.13 9.45 7.03
C VAL A 155 -9.82 9.87 6.37
N HIS A 156 -9.34 11.09 6.63
CA HIS A 156 -8.05 11.55 6.12
C HIS A 156 -6.89 10.77 6.76
N PHE A 157 -6.97 10.46 8.06
CA PHE A 157 -6.00 9.67 8.81
C PHE A 157 -5.79 8.29 8.17
N LEU A 158 -6.89 7.60 7.84
CA LEU A 158 -6.82 6.29 7.16
C LEU A 158 -6.02 6.37 5.85
N ASN A 159 -6.22 7.42 5.06
CA ASN A 159 -5.51 7.57 3.78
C ASN A 159 -4.04 7.99 3.95
N ALA A 160 -3.69 8.64 5.06
CA ALA A 160 -2.35 9.12 5.33
C ALA A 160 -1.49 8.15 6.16
N VAL A 161 -1.98 6.94 6.52
CA VAL A 161 -1.26 6.01 7.42
C VAL A 161 0.20 5.80 7.06
N GLY A 162 0.52 5.62 5.78
CA GLY A 162 1.91 5.48 5.31
C GLY A 162 2.74 6.76 5.47
N ASP A 163 2.15 7.90 5.11
CA ASP A 163 2.80 9.22 5.25
C ASP A 163 3.08 9.59 6.72
N LEU A 164 2.21 9.15 7.64
CA LEU A 164 2.35 9.41 9.07
C LEU A 164 3.58 8.72 9.69
N LEU A 165 4.10 7.66 9.06
CA LEU A 165 5.30 6.95 9.51
C LEU A 165 6.52 7.87 9.49
N ASP A 166 6.66 8.72 8.45
CA ASP A 166 7.73 9.71 8.36
C ASP A 166 7.32 11.08 8.95
N LEU A 167 6.05 11.48 8.82
CA LEU A 167 5.59 12.79 9.27
C LEU A 167 5.68 12.94 10.80
N ILE A 168 5.27 11.93 11.56
CA ILE A 168 5.29 12.00 13.02
C ILE A 168 6.73 12.21 13.55
N PRO A 169 7.74 11.42 13.12
CA PRO A 169 9.14 11.68 13.45
C PRO A 169 9.68 13.02 12.92
N ALA A 170 9.18 13.53 11.80
CA ALA A 170 9.58 14.85 11.29
C ALA A 170 9.06 16.01 12.15
N LEU A 171 7.85 15.88 12.72
CA LEU A 171 7.22 16.92 13.53
C LEU A 171 7.63 16.90 15.01
N PHE A 172 7.96 15.72 15.53
CA PHE A 172 8.19 15.54 16.96
C PHE A 172 9.55 14.92 17.22
N GLU A 173 10.35 15.59 18.05
CA GLU A 173 11.55 14.99 18.61
C GLU A 173 11.13 13.96 19.66
N TYR A 174 11.25 12.68 19.32
CA TYR A 174 11.23 11.65 20.34
C TYR A 174 12.57 11.70 21.07
N PRO A 175 12.59 11.90 22.41
CA PRO A 175 13.81 11.64 23.14
C PRO A 175 14.19 10.19 22.84
N ALA A 176 15.47 9.93 22.55
CA ALA A 176 16.04 8.60 22.29
C ALA A 176 15.78 7.54 23.39
N ARG A 177 14.96 7.86 24.41
CA ARG A 177 14.62 7.08 25.60
C ARG A 177 13.20 6.49 25.63
N SER A 178 12.28 6.82 24.72
CA SER A 178 10.91 6.25 24.74
C SER A 178 10.66 5.11 23.72
N GLY A 179 11.60 4.86 22.83
CA GLY A 179 11.72 3.59 22.10
C GLY A 179 13.14 3.11 22.34
N GLN A 180 13.33 2.07 23.16
CA GLN A 180 14.66 1.56 23.45
C GLN A 180 15.38 1.22 22.13
N CYS A 181 16.28 2.08 21.70
CA CYS A 181 17.53 1.70 21.05
C CYS A 181 18.47 1.18 22.14
N ASN A 182 18.07 0.13 22.87
CA ASN A 182 19.02 -0.66 23.65
C ASN A 182 19.72 -1.58 22.65
N VAL A 183 20.66 -1.01 21.92
CA VAL A 183 21.69 -1.78 21.23
C VAL A 183 22.77 -1.97 22.30
N GLU A 184 22.69 -3.07 23.04
CA GLU A 184 23.89 -3.52 23.76
C GLU A 184 24.97 -3.83 22.71
N PRO A 185 26.25 -3.53 22.96
CA PRO A 185 27.33 -4.01 22.11
C PRO A 185 27.28 -5.55 22.09
N GLY A 186 26.80 -6.14 20.99
CA GLY A 186 26.59 -7.59 20.87
C GLY A 186 25.13 -8.06 20.97
N GLY A 187 24.17 -7.15 21.19
CA GLY A 187 22.73 -7.44 21.08
C GLY A 187 22.21 -7.12 19.68
N HIS A 188 21.49 -8.06 19.06
CA HIS A 188 20.80 -7.84 17.77
C HIS A 188 20.01 -6.53 17.83
N GLY A 189 20.43 -5.56 17.01
CA GLY A 189 20.02 -4.16 17.13
C GLY A 189 18.50 -4.01 17.12
N LYS A 190 17.97 -3.26 18.08
CA LYS A 190 16.57 -2.83 18.09
C LYS A 190 16.32 -1.90 16.90
N TYR A 191 15.91 -2.50 15.80
CA TYR A 191 15.33 -1.82 14.64
C TYR A 191 14.08 -1.09 15.13
N GLN A 192 13.92 0.18 14.75
CA GLN A 192 12.67 0.90 14.96
C GLN A 192 11.62 0.26 14.04
N TRP A 193 10.88 -0.72 14.56
CA TRP A 193 9.80 -1.45 13.90
C TRP A 193 8.62 -0.55 13.48
N ASP A 194 8.63 0.72 13.89
CA ASP A 194 7.52 1.66 13.72
C ASP A 194 7.34 2.19 12.29
N MET A 195 8.23 1.85 11.33
CA MET A 195 8.23 2.43 9.97
C MET A 195 7.54 1.60 8.88
N GLY A 196 6.96 0.43 9.20
CA GLY A 196 6.45 -0.49 8.18
C GLY A 196 7.57 -1.09 7.32
N HIS A 197 7.45 -2.38 6.98
CA HIS A 197 8.44 -3.10 6.19
C HIS A 197 7.75 -3.92 5.11
N CYS A 198 8.43 -4.32 4.04
CA CYS A 198 7.83 -5.13 2.98
C CYS A 198 8.91 -5.95 2.30
N SER A 199 8.52 -7.04 1.66
CA SER A 199 9.35 -7.78 0.73
C SER A 199 8.65 -7.86 -0.63
N ALA A 200 9.34 -7.53 -1.71
CA ALA A 200 8.83 -7.71 -3.06
C ALA A 200 9.84 -8.47 -3.93
N LEU A 201 9.30 -9.18 -4.92
CA LEU A 201 10.10 -9.91 -5.90
C LEU A 201 9.41 -9.84 -7.25
N ILE A 202 10.17 -9.44 -8.27
CA ILE A 202 9.82 -9.62 -9.68
C ILE A 202 10.76 -10.68 -10.23
N LYS A 203 10.21 -11.73 -10.84
CA LYS A 203 10.96 -12.91 -11.28
C LYS A 203 10.60 -13.25 -12.72
N VAL A 204 11.60 -13.25 -13.60
CA VAL A 204 11.44 -13.79 -14.96
C VAL A 204 11.92 -15.24 -15.00
N LEU A 205 11.19 -16.09 -15.72
CA LEU A 205 11.58 -17.49 -15.94
C LEU A 205 12.74 -17.61 -16.94
N PRO A 206 13.53 -18.71 -16.92
CA PRO A 206 14.81 -18.80 -17.63
C PRO A 206 14.74 -18.52 -19.13
N GLY A 207 13.68 -18.98 -19.81
CA GLY A 207 13.43 -18.73 -21.23
C GLY A 207 12.40 -17.63 -21.49
N TYR A 208 12.14 -16.76 -20.50
CA TYR A 208 11.11 -15.72 -20.53
C TYR A 208 9.69 -16.26 -20.76
N GLU A 209 9.43 -17.51 -20.36
CA GLU A 209 8.14 -18.20 -20.54
C GLU A 209 7.03 -17.51 -19.75
N ASN A 210 7.39 -16.88 -18.64
CA ASN A 210 6.50 -16.09 -17.81
C ASN A 210 7.31 -15.04 -17.01
N ILE A 211 6.60 -14.07 -16.47
CA ILE A 211 7.09 -13.14 -15.45
C ILE A 211 6.12 -13.14 -14.27
N TYR A 212 6.64 -13.40 -13.08
CA TYR A 212 5.93 -13.34 -11.82
C TYR A 212 6.29 -12.07 -11.07
N PHE A 213 5.34 -11.53 -10.34
CA PHE A 213 5.57 -10.40 -9.45
C PHE A 213 4.73 -10.56 -8.20
N ALA A 214 5.34 -10.27 -7.07
CA ALA A 214 4.72 -10.46 -5.79
C ALA A 214 5.19 -9.46 -4.76
N HIS A 215 4.33 -9.26 -3.78
CA HIS A 215 4.54 -8.35 -2.67
C HIS A 215 4.04 -9.00 -1.38
N SER A 216 4.80 -8.88 -0.30
CA SER A 216 4.40 -9.29 1.05
C SER A 216 4.57 -8.14 2.03
N SER A 217 3.45 -7.62 2.52
CA SER A 217 3.41 -6.47 3.42
C SER A 217 3.78 -6.86 4.84
N TRP A 218 4.56 -6.01 5.51
CA TRP A 218 4.88 -6.13 6.93
C TRP A 218 4.51 -4.86 7.70
N PHE A 219 3.79 -5.03 8.80
CA PHE A 219 3.36 -3.93 9.66
C PHE A 219 2.82 -4.52 10.97
N THR A 220 2.14 -3.71 11.78
CA THR A 220 1.32 -4.21 12.87
C THR A 220 0.22 -5.14 12.35
N TYR A 221 0.00 -6.27 13.03
CA TYR A 221 -1.09 -7.18 12.71
C TYR A 221 -2.46 -6.54 12.98
N ALA A 222 -2.54 -5.44 13.73
CA ALA A 222 -3.78 -4.66 13.84
C ALA A 222 -4.28 -4.11 12.49
N ALA A 223 -3.42 -4.08 11.47
CA ALA A 223 -3.76 -3.66 10.12
C ALA A 223 -4.44 -4.76 9.28
N THR A 224 -4.54 -6.01 9.73
CA THR A 224 -5.00 -7.15 8.89
C THR A 224 -6.51 -7.17 8.60
N LEU A 225 -7.23 -6.05 8.77
CA LEU A 225 -8.60 -5.90 8.28
C LEU A 225 -8.52 -5.52 6.81
N ARG A 226 -8.53 -6.52 5.93
CA ARG A 226 -8.17 -6.35 4.53
C ARG A 226 -9.36 -6.28 3.60
N ILE A 227 -9.25 -5.44 2.57
CA ILE A 227 -10.16 -5.40 1.42
C ILE A 227 -9.34 -5.47 0.15
N TYR A 228 -9.59 -6.45 -0.71
CA TYR A 228 -9.09 -6.43 -2.09
C TYR A 228 -10.07 -5.63 -2.95
N LYS A 229 -9.57 -4.63 -3.68
CA LYS A 229 -10.39 -3.63 -4.37
C LYS A 229 -10.25 -3.76 -5.88
N HIS A 230 -11.38 -3.66 -6.56
CA HIS A 230 -11.51 -3.59 -8.00
C HIS A 230 -12.29 -2.31 -8.34
N TRP A 231 -11.64 -1.38 -9.02
CA TRP A 231 -12.25 -0.13 -9.44
C TRP A 231 -12.32 -0.05 -10.96
N ASN A 232 -13.44 0.44 -11.48
CA ASN A 232 -13.59 0.78 -12.89
C ASN A 232 -14.42 2.06 -13.01
N PHE A 233 -13.75 3.20 -13.19
CA PHE A 233 -14.37 4.52 -13.19
C PHE A 233 -14.24 5.13 -14.57
N ASN A 234 -15.35 5.37 -15.26
CA ASN A 234 -15.39 5.82 -16.66
C ASN A 234 -15.00 7.31 -16.80
N ILE A 235 -13.78 7.65 -16.40
CA ILE A 235 -13.22 8.99 -16.51
C ILE A 235 -12.83 9.25 -17.95
N LEU A 236 -13.35 10.33 -18.51
CA LEU A 236 -13.08 10.78 -19.86
C LEU A 236 -12.20 12.02 -19.79
N ASP A 237 -10.89 11.82 -19.59
CA ASP A 237 -9.86 12.85 -19.68
C ASP A 237 -8.73 12.31 -20.59
N PRO A 238 -8.26 13.06 -21.60
CA PRO A 238 -7.22 12.60 -22.53
C PRO A 238 -5.88 12.23 -21.83
N ASP A 239 -5.63 12.80 -20.66
CA ASP A 239 -4.43 12.57 -19.86
C ASP A 239 -4.60 11.38 -18.88
N THR A 240 -5.81 10.80 -18.76
CA THR A 240 -6.04 9.55 -18.04
C THR A 240 -5.67 8.34 -18.92
N LYS A 241 -4.78 7.48 -18.41
CA LYS A 241 -4.33 6.23 -19.07
C LYS A 241 -4.88 4.98 -18.40
N THR A 242 -5.33 5.09 -17.15
CA THR A 242 -5.94 4.00 -16.40
C THR A 242 -7.28 4.41 -15.81
N ILE A 243 -8.34 3.72 -16.22
CA ILE A 243 -9.68 3.83 -15.62
C ILE A 243 -10.06 2.58 -14.80
N ARG A 244 -9.29 1.51 -14.91
CA ARG A 244 -9.53 0.23 -14.24
C ARG A 244 -8.31 -0.19 -13.43
N VAL A 245 -8.52 -0.54 -12.17
CA VAL A 245 -7.45 -0.86 -11.22
C VAL A 245 -7.87 -2.04 -10.34
N SER A 246 -6.91 -2.90 -9.98
CA SER A 246 -7.11 -3.97 -9.00
C SER A 246 -5.93 -4.06 -8.04
N PHE A 247 -6.20 -4.02 -6.73
CA PHE A 247 -5.17 -3.83 -5.72
C PHE A 247 -5.59 -4.34 -4.34
N SER A 248 -4.64 -4.75 -3.52
CA SER A 248 -4.86 -5.05 -2.10
C SER A 248 -4.91 -3.76 -1.29
N SER A 249 -5.79 -3.68 -0.29
CA SER A 249 -6.09 -2.44 0.41
C SER A 249 -6.71 -2.70 1.79
N TYR A 250 -7.16 -1.63 2.41
CA TYR A 250 -7.85 -1.59 3.71
C TYR A 250 -9.19 -0.82 3.61
N PRO A 251 -10.09 -0.97 4.59
CA PRO A 251 -11.29 -0.15 4.71
C PRO A 251 -10.98 1.34 4.79
N GLY A 252 -11.64 2.15 3.95
CA GLY A 252 -11.47 3.62 3.93
C GLY A 252 -10.20 4.14 3.26
N PHE A 253 -9.28 3.25 2.86
CA PHE A 253 -8.07 3.64 2.15
C PHE A 253 -8.34 3.73 0.66
N LEU A 254 -8.24 4.92 0.08
CA LEU A 254 -8.27 5.12 -1.37
C LEU A 254 -6.90 4.87 -2.01
N VAL A 255 -6.07 4.03 -1.38
CA VAL A 255 -4.72 3.64 -1.77
C VAL A 255 -4.44 2.22 -1.25
N SER A 256 -3.45 1.52 -1.80
CA SER A 256 -3.10 0.17 -1.40
C SER A 256 -2.40 0.15 -0.04
N LEU A 257 -1.55 1.14 0.25
CA LEU A 257 -0.54 1.17 1.32
C LEU A 257 0.52 0.07 1.16
N ASP A 258 0.19 -1.12 0.69
CA ASP A 258 1.12 -2.26 0.66
C ASP A 258 2.50 -1.98 0.01
N ASP A 259 2.67 -1.52 -1.24
CA ASP A 259 1.66 -1.35 -2.31
C ASP A 259 1.70 -2.50 -3.34
N PHE A 260 0.53 -2.93 -3.82
CA PHE A 260 0.40 -3.87 -4.96
C PHE A 260 -0.76 -3.45 -5.86
N TYR A 261 -0.45 -3.08 -7.11
CA TYR A 261 -1.43 -2.62 -8.10
C TYR A 261 -1.29 -3.34 -9.44
N ILE A 262 -2.43 -3.69 -10.02
CA ILE A 262 -2.60 -4.04 -11.44
C ILE A 262 -3.39 -2.91 -12.10
N LEU A 263 -2.75 -2.18 -13.02
CA LEU A 263 -3.30 -0.99 -13.68
C LEU A 263 -3.75 -1.32 -15.10
N GLY A 264 -4.85 -0.71 -15.52
CA GLY A 264 -5.39 -0.87 -16.88
C GLY A 264 -4.51 -0.35 -18.00
N SER A 265 -3.54 0.53 -17.70
CA SER A 265 -2.49 0.92 -18.65
C SER A 265 -1.47 -0.19 -18.96
N GLY A 266 -1.60 -1.38 -18.33
CA GLY A 266 -0.65 -2.49 -18.44
C GLY A 266 0.54 -2.41 -17.48
N LEU A 267 0.52 -1.43 -16.57
CA LEU A 267 1.52 -1.26 -15.53
C LEU A 267 1.16 -2.09 -14.28
N ILE A 268 2.18 -2.67 -13.66
CA ILE A 268 2.14 -3.19 -12.30
C ILE A 268 2.96 -2.24 -11.44
N MET A 269 2.40 -1.80 -10.31
CA MET A 269 3.12 -0.98 -9.34
C MET A 269 3.21 -1.71 -8.01
N LEU A 270 4.44 -2.00 -7.59
CA LEU A 270 4.77 -2.54 -6.27
C LEU A 270 5.64 -1.54 -5.51
N GLN A 271 5.75 -1.69 -4.19
CA GLN A 271 6.64 -0.85 -3.40
C GLN A 271 7.21 -1.57 -2.16
N THR A 272 8.38 -1.15 -1.65
CA THR A 272 8.83 -1.44 -0.26
C THR A 272 9.44 -0.21 0.41
N THR A 273 9.18 -0.02 1.71
CA THR A 273 9.46 1.25 2.40
C THR A 273 10.92 1.36 2.81
N ASN A 274 11.62 2.40 2.38
CA ASN A 274 12.97 2.68 2.86
C ASN A 274 12.90 3.50 4.15
N SER A 275 13.95 3.43 4.96
CA SER A 275 14.08 4.29 6.13
C SER A 275 14.94 5.51 5.82
N VAL A 276 14.58 6.67 6.35
CA VAL A 276 15.44 7.87 6.31
C VAL A 276 16.02 8.09 7.70
N PHE A 277 17.27 7.69 7.91
CA PHE A 277 17.97 7.88 9.19
C PHE A 277 18.53 9.29 9.36
N ASN A 278 18.63 10.05 8.28
CA ASN A 278 19.08 11.43 8.28
C ASN A 278 17.99 12.37 8.81
N GLN A 279 18.08 12.72 10.09
CA GLN A 279 17.10 13.60 10.77
C GLN A 279 17.06 15.02 10.19
N THR A 280 18.17 15.54 9.69
CA THR A 280 18.20 16.86 9.03
C THR A 280 17.36 16.85 7.76
N LEU A 281 17.34 15.71 7.05
CA LEU A 281 16.54 15.54 5.85
C LEU A 281 15.05 15.39 6.18
N LEU A 282 14.69 14.64 7.22
CA LEU A 282 13.30 14.51 7.69
C LEU A 282 12.69 15.87 8.08
N LYS A 283 13.49 16.78 8.65
CA LYS A 283 13.06 18.14 9.01
C LYS A 283 12.72 19.03 7.79
N GLN A 284 12.89 18.56 6.55
CA GLN A 284 12.49 19.27 5.33
C GLN A 284 11.03 19.01 4.91
N VAL A 285 10.31 18.14 5.63
CA VAL A 285 8.88 17.86 5.35
C VAL A 285 8.03 19.10 5.68
N VAL A 286 7.24 19.56 4.71
CA VAL A 286 6.39 20.77 4.81
C VAL A 286 4.97 20.50 4.29
N PRO A 287 3.93 21.19 4.81
CA PRO A 287 2.55 20.97 4.39
C PRO A 287 2.28 21.42 2.95
N GLU A 288 3.09 22.26 2.35
CA GLU A 288 3.01 22.68 0.95
C GLU A 288 3.56 21.61 -0.02
N SER A 289 3.05 20.39 0.12
CA SER A 289 3.43 19.22 -0.67
C SER A 289 2.25 18.25 -0.81
N LEU A 290 2.35 17.25 -1.69
CA LEU A 290 1.34 16.20 -1.81
C LEU A 290 1.83 14.93 -1.11
N PHE A 291 0.99 14.37 -0.25
CA PHE A 291 1.27 13.08 0.38
C PHE A 291 1.48 11.97 -0.65
N ALA A 292 2.25 10.94 -0.28
CA ALA A 292 2.60 9.83 -1.15
C ALA A 292 1.36 9.15 -1.72
N TRP A 293 0.33 8.91 -0.91
CA TRP A 293 -0.91 8.28 -1.39
C TRP A 293 -1.57 9.07 -2.52
N GLN A 294 -1.51 10.41 -2.47
CA GLN A 294 -2.06 11.30 -3.49
C GLN A 294 -1.23 11.18 -4.77
N ARG A 295 0.10 11.27 -4.67
CA ARG A 295 1.03 11.21 -5.80
C ARG A 295 1.01 9.85 -6.49
N VAL A 296 0.95 8.76 -5.72
CA VAL A 296 0.76 7.39 -6.24
C VAL A 296 -0.53 7.29 -7.05
N ARG A 297 -1.64 7.79 -6.51
CA ARG A 297 -2.94 7.73 -7.19
C ARG A 297 -2.96 8.53 -8.49
N ILE A 298 -2.36 9.72 -8.49
CA ILE A 298 -2.24 10.56 -9.69
C ILE A 298 -1.35 9.86 -10.74
N ALA A 299 -0.18 9.35 -10.34
CA ALA A 299 0.74 8.64 -11.23
C ALA A 299 0.10 7.36 -11.82
N ASN A 300 -0.60 6.57 -11.01
CA ASN A 300 -1.30 5.37 -11.47
C ASN A 300 -2.38 5.67 -12.53
N MET A 301 -3.06 6.83 -12.40
CA MET A 301 -4.14 7.23 -13.30
C MET A 301 -3.60 7.78 -14.62
N MET A 302 -2.49 8.52 -14.59
CA MET A 302 -1.96 9.28 -15.73
C MET A 302 -0.84 8.57 -16.51
N ALA A 303 -0.14 7.61 -15.92
CA ALA A 303 1.03 7.02 -16.57
C ALA A 303 0.68 5.84 -17.49
N ASP A 304 1.30 5.81 -18.67
CA ASP A 304 1.27 4.70 -19.61
C ASP A 304 2.60 3.93 -19.70
N ASN A 305 3.66 4.39 -19.04
CA ASN A 305 4.97 3.75 -18.97
C ASN A 305 5.68 4.08 -17.64
N GLY A 306 6.74 3.33 -17.32
CA GLY A 306 7.47 3.48 -16.06
C GLY A 306 8.17 4.83 -15.86
N LYS A 307 8.72 5.43 -16.92
CA LYS A 307 9.39 6.73 -16.86
C LYS A 307 8.40 7.85 -16.53
N THR A 308 7.29 7.89 -17.26
CA THR A 308 6.23 8.88 -17.04
C THR A 308 5.59 8.71 -15.66
N TRP A 309 5.44 7.48 -15.16
CA TRP A 309 5.01 7.25 -13.79
C TRP A 309 5.96 7.92 -12.79
N ALA A 310 7.27 7.75 -12.97
CA ALA A 310 8.28 8.36 -12.10
C ALA A 310 8.26 9.89 -12.15
N GLU A 311 8.17 10.48 -13.34
CA GLU A 311 8.12 11.93 -13.56
C GLU A 311 6.88 12.55 -12.89
N ILE A 312 5.72 11.90 -13.00
CA ILE A 312 4.47 12.37 -12.37
C ILE A 312 4.53 12.23 -10.85
N PHE A 313 4.98 11.07 -10.36
CA PHE A 313 5.11 10.80 -8.92
C PHE A 313 6.09 11.76 -8.22
N SER A 314 7.11 12.23 -8.94
CA SER A 314 8.13 13.14 -8.41
C SER A 314 7.61 14.55 -8.11
N LYS A 315 6.50 14.96 -8.72
CA LYS A 315 5.93 16.30 -8.52
C LYS A 315 5.43 16.48 -7.09
N CYS A 316 5.72 17.63 -6.49
CA CYS A 316 5.28 18.00 -5.14
C CYS A 316 5.65 16.95 -4.07
N ASN A 317 6.83 16.32 -4.20
CA ASN A 317 7.35 15.33 -3.26
C ASN A 317 7.27 15.84 -1.81
N SER A 318 6.55 15.10 -0.96
CA SER A 318 6.38 15.40 0.46
C SER A 318 7.55 14.97 1.34
N GLY A 319 8.38 14.03 0.88
CA GLY A 319 9.36 13.37 1.76
C GLY A 319 8.72 12.50 2.84
N THR A 320 7.45 12.11 2.65
CA THR A 320 6.71 11.20 3.52
C THR A 320 6.36 9.94 2.77
N TYR A 321 6.31 8.84 3.51
CA TYR A 321 6.26 7.48 3.00
C TYR A 321 7.38 7.20 1.98
N ASN A 322 8.62 7.25 2.48
CA ASN A 322 9.82 7.18 1.66
C ASN A 322 10.10 5.75 1.18
N ASN A 323 10.01 5.53 -0.13
CA ASN A 323 9.71 4.22 -0.69
C ASN A 323 10.59 3.92 -1.90
N GLN A 324 10.86 2.63 -2.16
CA GLN A 324 11.28 2.12 -3.46
C GLN A 324 10.06 1.55 -4.19
N TYR A 325 9.65 2.20 -5.27
CA TYR A 325 8.59 1.74 -6.17
C TYR A 325 9.18 0.97 -7.35
N MET A 326 8.54 -0.13 -7.70
CA MET A 326 8.84 -0.95 -8.88
C MET A 326 7.68 -0.84 -9.85
N VAL A 327 7.92 -0.16 -10.97
CA VAL A 327 6.92 0.02 -12.04
C VAL A 327 7.27 -0.91 -13.18
N LEU A 328 6.59 -2.05 -13.23
CA LEU A 328 6.76 -3.07 -14.27
C LEU A 328 5.74 -2.82 -15.39
N ASP A 329 6.22 -2.56 -16.61
CA ASP A 329 5.38 -2.38 -17.79
C ASP A 329 5.23 -3.69 -18.56
N LEU A 330 4.07 -4.35 -18.43
CA LEU A 330 3.82 -5.61 -19.12
C LEU A 330 3.74 -5.44 -20.64
N LYS A 331 3.51 -4.23 -21.16
CA LYS A 331 3.54 -3.97 -22.61
C LYS A 331 4.94 -4.14 -23.21
N LYS A 332 5.99 -4.08 -22.38
CA LYS A 332 7.39 -4.28 -22.75
C LYS A 332 7.87 -5.72 -22.53
N VAL A 333 7.01 -6.60 -22.04
CA VAL A 333 7.31 -8.02 -21.82
C VAL A 333 6.80 -8.83 -23.01
N LYS A 334 7.71 -9.40 -23.80
CA LYS A 334 7.41 -10.33 -24.89
C LYS A 334 7.84 -11.73 -24.46
N LEU A 335 6.88 -12.51 -23.97
CA LEU A 335 7.13 -13.86 -23.50
C LEU A 335 7.87 -14.70 -24.56
N GLN A 336 8.79 -15.53 -24.10
CA GLN A 336 9.65 -16.40 -24.92
C GLN A 336 10.56 -15.64 -25.91
N LYS A 337 10.70 -14.32 -25.76
CA LYS A 337 11.44 -13.49 -26.71
C LYS A 337 12.32 -12.44 -26.07
N SER A 338 11.74 -11.44 -25.41
CA SER A 338 12.50 -10.31 -24.87
C SER A 338 11.78 -9.60 -23.72
N LEU A 339 12.57 -9.01 -22.83
CA LEU A 339 12.15 -7.87 -22.03
C LEU A 339 12.73 -6.63 -22.70
N ASP A 340 11.89 -5.78 -23.27
CA ASP A 340 12.33 -4.57 -23.99
C ASP A 340 12.66 -3.46 -22.98
N ASP A 341 13.55 -2.53 -23.33
CA ASP A 341 13.89 -1.40 -22.45
C ASP A 341 12.61 -0.63 -22.03
N GLY A 342 12.61 -0.21 -20.76
CA GLY A 342 11.46 0.35 -20.05
C GLY A 342 10.52 -0.68 -19.43
N ALA A 343 10.84 -1.98 -19.47
CA ALA A 343 10.03 -3.00 -18.81
C ALA A 343 10.00 -2.85 -17.29
N LEU A 344 11.09 -2.40 -16.66
CA LEU A 344 11.11 -2.16 -15.21
C LEU A 344 11.77 -0.82 -14.90
N TYR A 345 11.01 0.09 -14.32
CA TYR A 345 11.54 1.30 -13.69
C TYR A 345 11.55 1.16 -12.18
N ILE A 346 12.65 1.59 -11.56
CA ILE A 346 12.80 1.70 -10.11
C ILE A 346 12.81 3.16 -9.74
N VAL A 347 11.96 3.55 -8.80
CA VAL A 347 11.79 4.93 -8.33
C VAL A 347 11.99 4.96 -6.84
N GLU A 348 12.86 5.81 -6.34
CA GLU A 348 13.15 5.94 -4.92
C GLU A 348 12.97 7.38 -4.45
N GLN A 349 12.27 7.55 -3.33
CA GLN A 349 12.00 8.83 -2.73
C GLN A 349 12.65 8.95 -1.36
N ILE A 350 13.18 10.15 -1.11
CA ILE A 350 13.47 10.71 0.22
C ILE A 350 12.95 12.16 0.25
N PRO A 351 12.95 12.87 1.41
CA PRO A 351 12.65 14.29 1.39
C PRO A 351 13.54 15.05 0.41
N THR A 352 12.95 15.99 -0.34
CA THR A 352 13.59 16.84 -1.36
C THR A 352 14.11 16.14 -2.63
N LEU A 353 14.19 14.81 -2.68
CA LEU A 353 14.75 14.08 -3.84
C LEU A 353 13.94 12.84 -4.21
N VAL A 354 13.66 12.71 -5.50
CA VAL A 354 13.23 11.45 -6.13
C VAL A 354 14.25 11.08 -7.20
N GLU A 355 14.72 9.84 -7.17
CA GLU A 355 15.62 9.28 -8.17
C GLU A 355 14.95 8.10 -8.85
N TYR A 356 15.13 7.97 -10.16
CA TYR A 356 14.56 6.84 -10.91
C TYR A 356 15.46 6.40 -12.06
N SER A 357 15.41 5.11 -12.35
CA SER A 357 16.20 4.51 -13.43
C SER A 357 15.51 3.29 -14.04
N ASP A 358 15.83 3.00 -15.30
CA ASP A 358 15.41 1.77 -15.98
C ASP A 358 16.32 0.61 -15.54
N GLN A 359 15.74 -0.40 -14.91
CA GLN A 359 16.43 -1.58 -14.40
C GLN A 359 16.07 -2.86 -15.18
N THR A 360 15.57 -2.70 -16.41
CA THR A 360 15.28 -3.83 -17.31
C THR A 360 16.52 -4.72 -17.51
N ASN A 361 17.72 -4.13 -17.61
CA ASN A 361 18.98 -4.88 -17.73
C ASN A 361 19.27 -5.79 -16.53
N VAL A 362 18.91 -5.38 -15.31
CA VAL A 362 19.03 -6.24 -14.14
C VAL A 362 17.97 -7.34 -14.18
N LEU A 363 16.72 -6.98 -14.51
CA LEU A 363 15.62 -7.94 -14.58
C LEU A 363 15.88 -9.06 -15.61
N ARG A 364 16.52 -8.75 -16.76
CA ARG A 364 16.94 -9.74 -17.77
C ARG A 364 17.82 -10.86 -17.21
N LYS A 365 18.55 -10.61 -16.11
CA LYS A 365 19.39 -11.61 -15.42
C LYS A 365 18.59 -12.59 -14.55
N GLY A 366 17.30 -12.32 -14.34
CA GLY A 366 16.39 -13.29 -13.73
C GLY A 366 15.43 -12.70 -12.72
N TYR A 367 15.79 -11.65 -11.99
CA TYR A 367 14.95 -11.12 -10.91
C TYR A 367 15.29 -9.68 -10.49
N TRP A 368 14.33 -9.04 -9.82
CA TRP A 368 14.50 -7.82 -9.02
C TRP A 368 13.93 -8.03 -7.62
N PRO A 369 14.75 -8.01 -6.55
CA PRO A 369 14.28 -8.07 -5.17
C PRO A 369 14.10 -6.66 -4.57
N SER A 370 13.24 -6.51 -3.57
CA SER A 370 13.09 -5.28 -2.79
C SER A 370 12.80 -5.61 -1.32
N TYR A 371 13.47 -4.92 -0.39
CA TYR A 371 13.54 -5.32 1.02
C TYR A 371 13.89 -4.15 1.98
N ASN A 372 13.31 -2.97 1.75
CA ASN A 372 13.43 -1.81 2.66
C ASN A 372 14.84 -1.18 2.76
N ILE A 373 15.70 -1.40 1.77
CA ILE A 373 17.00 -0.75 1.66
C ILE A 373 17.10 -0.14 0.27
N PRO A 374 17.45 1.16 0.15
CA PRO A 374 17.50 1.84 -1.12
C PRO A 374 18.61 1.29 -2.01
N PHE A 375 18.28 1.16 -3.30
CA PHE A 375 19.16 0.68 -4.37
C PHE A 375 20.04 1.78 -4.93
N HIS A 376 19.49 2.97 -5.21
CA HIS A 376 20.25 4.07 -5.77
C HIS A 376 21.24 4.57 -4.72
N GLU A 377 22.53 4.51 -5.04
CA GLU A 377 23.61 4.82 -4.09
C GLU A 377 23.46 6.23 -3.48
N LYS A 378 23.02 7.20 -4.27
CA LYS A 378 22.77 8.57 -3.80
C LYS A 378 21.65 8.60 -2.76
N ILE A 379 20.54 7.91 -3.00
CA ILE A 379 19.44 7.77 -2.03
C ILE A 379 19.93 7.07 -0.76
N TYR A 380 20.66 5.97 -0.90
CA TYR A 380 21.25 5.22 0.21
C TYR A 380 22.16 6.09 1.11
N ASN A 381 23.05 6.85 0.48
CA ASN A 381 23.99 7.74 1.17
C ASN A 381 23.27 8.90 1.87
N LEU A 382 22.38 9.61 1.17
CA LEU A 382 21.66 10.78 1.73
C LEU A 382 20.69 10.39 2.85
N SER A 383 20.12 9.19 2.79
CA SER A 383 19.27 8.61 3.84
C SER A 383 20.05 8.23 5.10
N GLY A 384 21.39 8.18 5.05
CA GLY A 384 22.24 7.89 6.20
C GLY A 384 22.59 6.41 6.41
N TYR A 385 22.30 5.52 5.45
CA TYR A 385 22.61 4.09 5.60
C TYR A 385 24.10 3.81 5.76
N THR A 386 24.99 4.59 5.13
CA THR A 386 26.45 4.40 5.25
C THR A 386 26.93 4.55 6.69
N ALA A 387 26.44 5.56 7.41
CA ALA A 387 26.75 5.72 8.84
C ALA A 387 26.06 4.62 9.68
N TYR A 388 24.84 4.26 9.31
CA TYR A 388 24.06 3.22 9.98
C TYR A 388 24.76 1.84 9.91
N VAL A 389 25.23 1.43 8.73
CA VAL A 389 25.96 0.18 8.52
C VAL A 389 27.29 0.16 9.26
N ARG A 390 28.04 1.27 9.28
CA ARG A 390 29.29 1.34 10.07
C ARG A 390 29.04 1.12 11.56
N LYS A 391 27.87 1.52 12.06
CA LYS A 391 27.50 1.42 13.47
C LYS A 391 26.89 0.06 13.83
N TYR A 392 26.04 -0.50 12.97
CA TYR A 392 25.19 -1.66 13.29
C TYR A 392 25.50 -2.92 12.47
N GLY A 393 26.42 -2.84 11.51
CA GLY A 393 26.87 -3.98 10.73
C GLY A 393 26.16 -4.16 9.38
N LEU A 394 26.53 -5.23 8.69
CA LEU A 394 26.20 -5.48 7.29
C LEU A 394 24.75 -5.93 7.05
N ASP A 395 24.00 -6.28 8.09
CA ASP A 395 22.59 -6.63 7.96
C ASP A 395 21.69 -5.47 7.49
N PHE A 396 22.22 -4.24 7.56
CA PHE A 396 21.58 -3.02 7.08
C PHE A 396 22.14 -2.56 5.72
N SER A 397 23.08 -3.31 5.15
CA SER A 397 23.65 -3.01 3.83
C SER A 397 22.77 -3.60 2.72
N TYR A 398 22.73 -2.93 1.57
CA TYR A 398 21.91 -3.35 0.44
C TYR A 398 22.21 -4.79 -0.02
N GLU A 399 23.49 -5.17 -0.08
CA GLU A 399 23.90 -6.48 -0.61
C GLU A 399 23.83 -7.61 0.43
N LEU A 400 24.08 -7.34 1.71
CA LEU A 400 24.32 -8.37 2.72
C LEU A 400 23.24 -8.44 3.82
N ALA A 401 22.17 -7.65 3.70
CA ALA A 401 20.97 -7.83 4.51
C ALA A 401 20.44 -9.27 4.42
N PRO A 402 19.86 -9.83 5.50
CA PRO A 402 19.32 -11.20 5.52
C PRO A 402 18.40 -11.52 4.33
N ARG A 403 17.47 -10.61 4.01
CA ARG A 403 16.56 -10.75 2.87
C ARG A 403 17.27 -10.71 1.52
N ALA A 404 18.30 -9.87 1.36
CA ALA A 404 19.14 -9.85 0.17
C ALA A 404 19.85 -11.19 -0.03
N LYS A 405 20.44 -11.74 1.03
CA LYS A 405 21.11 -13.05 1.04
C LYS A 405 20.14 -14.18 0.67
N ILE A 406 18.96 -14.22 1.28
CA ILE A 406 17.93 -15.25 1.01
C ILE A 406 17.41 -15.13 -0.42
N PHE A 407 17.03 -13.94 -0.89
CA PHE A 407 16.60 -13.77 -2.29
C PHE A 407 17.69 -14.19 -3.27
N ARG A 408 18.94 -13.78 -3.06
CA ARG A 408 20.06 -14.16 -3.93
C ARG A 408 20.23 -15.68 -4.02
N ARG A 409 20.13 -16.39 -2.89
CA ARG A 409 20.23 -17.86 -2.83
C ARG A 409 19.03 -18.56 -3.48
N ASP A 410 17.81 -18.08 -3.23
CA ASP A 410 16.59 -18.87 -3.44
C ASP A 410 15.72 -18.42 -4.62
N GLN A 411 15.92 -17.22 -5.18
CA GLN A 411 15.12 -16.72 -6.32
C GLN A 411 15.13 -17.66 -7.53
N GLY A 412 16.20 -18.42 -7.74
CA GLY A 412 16.32 -19.40 -8.83
C GLY A 412 15.40 -20.61 -8.66
N LYS A 413 14.88 -20.85 -7.45
CA LYS A 413 13.92 -21.92 -7.16
C LYS A 413 12.49 -21.57 -7.56
N VAL A 414 12.23 -20.31 -7.93
CA VAL A 414 10.93 -19.87 -8.44
C VAL A 414 10.80 -20.27 -9.91
N THR A 415 9.96 -21.27 -10.17
CA THR A 415 9.71 -21.84 -11.51
C THR A 415 8.25 -21.77 -11.93
N ASN A 416 7.35 -21.46 -11.00
CA ASN A 416 5.91 -21.33 -11.22
C ASN A 416 5.23 -20.50 -10.12
N LEU A 417 3.92 -20.29 -10.25
CA LEU A 417 3.12 -19.51 -9.30
C LEU A 417 3.20 -20.03 -7.86
N GLU A 418 3.20 -21.36 -7.64
CA GLU A 418 3.26 -21.95 -6.30
C GLU A 418 4.63 -21.74 -5.65
N SER A 419 5.72 -21.90 -6.39
CA SER A 419 7.07 -21.60 -5.90
C SER A 419 7.26 -20.09 -5.61
N MET A 420 6.56 -19.21 -6.35
CA MET A 420 6.54 -17.78 -6.05
C MET A 420 5.77 -17.49 -4.74
N LYS A 421 4.61 -18.11 -4.54
CA LYS A 421 3.89 -18.05 -3.25
C LYS A 421 4.76 -18.54 -2.10
N TYR A 422 5.48 -19.64 -2.31
CA TYR A 422 6.35 -20.24 -1.30
C TYR A 422 7.49 -19.31 -0.85
N ILE A 423 8.23 -18.69 -1.79
CA ILE A 423 9.33 -17.79 -1.42
C ILE A 423 8.81 -16.53 -0.70
N MET A 424 7.64 -16.02 -1.10
CA MET A 424 7.03 -14.84 -0.48
C MET A 424 6.39 -15.13 0.89
N ARG A 425 6.20 -16.41 1.24
CA ARG A 425 5.84 -16.88 2.58
C ARG A 425 7.00 -17.46 3.37
N TYR A 426 8.22 -17.39 2.84
CA TYR A 426 9.38 -17.99 3.47
C TYR A 426 9.77 -17.27 4.77
N ASN A 427 9.96 -18.06 5.83
CA ASN A 427 10.49 -17.60 7.10
C ASN A 427 11.65 -18.50 7.57
N ASN A 428 11.32 -19.73 8.00
CA ASN A 428 12.27 -20.80 8.40
C ASN A 428 13.41 -20.34 9.34
N TYR A 429 13.15 -19.34 10.19
CA TYR A 429 14.20 -18.65 10.95
C TYR A 429 15.01 -19.54 11.91
N GLN A 430 14.44 -20.67 12.34
CA GLN A 430 15.09 -21.63 13.25
C GLN A 430 16.20 -22.45 12.57
N HIS A 431 16.19 -22.52 11.23
CA HIS A 431 17.10 -23.38 10.47
C HIS A 431 17.85 -22.64 9.36
N ASP A 432 17.35 -21.48 8.91
CA ASP A 432 18.05 -20.70 7.90
C ASP A 432 19.27 -19.98 8.51
N PRO A 433 20.50 -20.27 8.04
CA PRO A 433 21.69 -19.63 8.57
C PRO A 433 21.69 -18.10 8.37
N TYR A 434 20.99 -17.57 7.37
CA TYR A 434 20.90 -16.12 7.15
C TYR A 434 19.91 -15.43 8.07
N ALA A 435 19.02 -16.19 8.73
CA ALA A 435 18.07 -15.65 9.69
C ALA A 435 18.66 -15.51 11.09
N GLU A 436 19.74 -16.24 11.41
CA GLU A 436 20.44 -16.17 12.71
C GLU A 436 19.47 -16.32 13.90
N HIS A 437 18.49 -17.23 13.80
CA HIS A 437 17.45 -17.45 14.82
C HIS A 437 16.57 -16.22 15.13
N ASN A 438 16.63 -15.18 14.31
CA ASN A 438 15.74 -14.03 14.38
C ASN A 438 14.54 -14.25 13.43
N PRO A 439 13.30 -14.29 13.94
CA PRO A 439 12.10 -14.58 13.13
C PRO A 439 11.76 -13.51 12.10
N CYS A 440 12.50 -12.39 12.06
CA CYS A 440 12.31 -11.30 11.11
C CYS A 440 13.50 -11.04 10.19
N ASN A 441 14.60 -11.77 10.35
CA ASN A 441 15.70 -11.78 9.39
C ASN A 441 15.40 -12.71 8.20
N THR A 442 14.22 -12.57 7.59
CA THR A 442 13.71 -13.48 6.55
C THR A 442 12.74 -12.78 5.60
N ILE A 443 12.25 -13.44 4.54
CA ILE A 443 11.38 -12.83 3.52
C ILE A 443 9.99 -12.46 4.06
N CYS A 444 9.50 -13.21 5.04
CA CYS A 444 8.23 -12.95 5.69
C CYS A 444 8.34 -13.10 7.21
N CYS A 445 8.64 -11.98 7.86
CA CYS A 445 8.87 -11.86 9.30
C CYS A 445 7.72 -12.33 10.19
N ARG A 446 8.07 -12.84 11.38
CA ARG A 446 7.18 -13.22 12.49
C ARG A 446 7.64 -12.64 13.83
N GLU A 447 7.53 -11.33 14.03
CA GLU A 447 8.05 -10.70 15.26
C GLU A 447 7.28 -11.15 16.50
N ASP A 448 6.06 -11.66 16.32
CA ASP A 448 5.29 -12.31 17.38
C ASP A 448 5.95 -13.58 17.93
N LEU A 449 6.90 -14.17 17.19
CA LEU A 449 7.70 -15.32 17.61
C LEU A 449 9.06 -14.94 18.19
N ASN A 450 9.36 -13.64 18.33
CA ASN A 450 10.58 -13.19 19.00
C ASN A 450 10.58 -13.70 20.46
N PRO A 451 11.62 -14.43 20.91
CA PRO A 451 11.64 -15.02 22.25
C PRO A 451 11.80 -13.98 23.36
N SER A 452 12.43 -12.84 23.05
CA SER A 452 12.76 -11.81 24.04
C SER A 452 11.64 -10.79 24.21
N PHE A 453 11.12 -10.28 23.10
CA PHE A 453 10.07 -9.26 23.11
C PHE A 453 9.10 -9.48 21.95
N PRO A 454 8.15 -10.42 22.09
CA PRO A 454 7.19 -10.69 21.04
C PRO A 454 6.24 -9.51 20.87
N VAL A 455 6.04 -9.06 19.63
CA VAL A 455 5.04 -8.05 19.28
C VAL A 455 4.15 -8.53 18.13
N PRO A 456 2.86 -8.17 18.08
CA PRO A 456 1.95 -8.61 17.02
C PRO A 456 2.22 -7.79 15.75
N ALA A 457 3.38 -8.01 15.15
CA ALA A 457 3.85 -7.32 13.96
C ALA A 457 4.72 -8.24 13.12
N GLY A 458 4.93 -7.82 11.88
CA GLY A 458 5.68 -8.56 10.89
C GLY A 458 4.88 -8.71 9.62
N CYS A 459 5.21 -9.74 8.87
CA CYS A 459 4.64 -10.00 7.58
C CYS A 459 3.23 -10.58 7.71
N TYR A 460 2.22 -9.98 7.05
CA TYR A 460 0.82 -10.41 7.20
C TYR A 460 0.07 -10.63 5.90
N ASP A 461 0.72 -10.55 4.74
CA ASP A 461 0.11 -10.99 3.49
C ASP A 461 1.13 -11.40 2.46
N SER A 462 0.67 -12.06 1.41
CA SER A 462 1.33 -12.09 0.11
C SER A 462 0.31 -11.90 -0.99
N LYS A 463 0.62 -11.08 -1.99
CA LYS A 463 -0.09 -10.99 -3.28
C LYS A 463 0.87 -11.46 -4.36
N VAL A 464 0.41 -12.34 -5.24
CA VAL A 464 1.19 -12.93 -6.32
C VAL A 464 0.36 -12.96 -7.59
N SER A 465 0.92 -12.48 -8.69
CA SER A 465 0.33 -12.59 -10.02
C SER A 465 1.42 -12.83 -11.07
N ASP A 466 1.00 -12.98 -12.32
CA ASP A 466 1.85 -13.18 -13.47
C ASP A 466 1.31 -12.43 -14.69
N PHE A 467 2.03 -12.53 -15.81
CA PHE A 467 1.66 -11.86 -17.06
C PHE A 467 0.20 -12.11 -17.48
N ARG A 468 -0.26 -13.37 -17.42
CA ARG A 468 -1.59 -13.76 -17.90
C ARG A 468 -2.67 -13.34 -16.92
N LEU A 469 -2.45 -13.57 -15.62
CA LEU A 469 -3.39 -13.20 -14.57
C LEU A 469 -3.61 -11.69 -14.51
N ALA A 470 -2.55 -10.88 -14.63
CA ALA A 470 -2.69 -9.42 -14.63
C ALA A 470 -3.46 -8.88 -15.82
N SER A 471 -3.37 -9.51 -17.00
CA SER A 471 -4.19 -9.12 -18.17
C SER A 471 -5.70 -9.23 -17.89
N ALA A 472 -6.08 -10.10 -16.95
CA ALA A 472 -7.44 -10.29 -16.47
C ALA A 472 -7.70 -9.60 -15.12
N PHE A 473 -6.83 -8.65 -14.70
CA PHE A 473 -6.92 -7.97 -13.40
C PHE A 473 -6.97 -8.94 -12.21
N THR A 474 -6.28 -10.08 -12.34
CA THR A 474 -6.34 -11.18 -11.38
C THR A 474 -5.03 -11.29 -10.60
N ALA A 475 -5.14 -11.61 -9.31
CA ALA A 475 -4.02 -12.02 -8.47
C ALA A 475 -4.46 -13.13 -7.50
N THR A 476 -3.50 -13.83 -6.93
CA THR A 476 -3.74 -14.67 -5.76
C THR A 476 -3.24 -13.95 -4.52
N ALA A 477 -4.02 -13.94 -3.44
CA ALA A 477 -3.68 -13.23 -2.22
C ALA A 477 -3.98 -14.08 -0.97
N ILE A 478 -3.13 -13.98 0.04
CA ILE A 478 -3.31 -14.57 1.37
C ILE A 478 -3.21 -13.45 2.41
N ASN A 479 -4.08 -13.47 3.42
CA ASN A 479 -3.98 -12.58 4.58
C ASN A 479 -3.63 -13.43 5.81
N GLY A 480 -2.72 -12.93 6.63
CA GLY A 480 -2.20 -13.56 7.83
C GLY A 480 -0.69 -13.79 7.81
N PRO A 481 -0.08 -13.90 9.01
CA PRO A 481 1.32 -14.29 9.15
C PRO A 481 1.61 -15.70 8.61
N PRO A 482 2.84 -15.99 8.17
CA PRO A 482 3.17 -17.27 7.56
C PRO A 482 3.14 -18.41 8.58
N VAL A 483 2.49 -19.51 8.19
CA VAL A 483 2.51 -20.82 8.88
C VAL A 483 3.37 -21.86 8.17
N GLN A 484 4.02 -21.45 7.06
CA GLN A 484 4.88 -22.29 6.25
C GLN A 484 6.03 -22.88 7.06
N GLY A 485 6.37 -24.14 6.82
CA GLY A 485 7.47 -24.82 7.53
C GLY A 485 7.13 -25.21 8.96
N GLY A 486 5.83 -25.30 9.31
CA GLY A 486 5.38 -25.70 10.64
C GLY A 486 5.38 -24.58 11.67
N LEU A 487 5.51 -23.32 11.24
CA LEU A 487 5.36 -22.18 12.14
C LEU A 487 3.96 -22.14 12.75
N PRO A 488 3.83 -21.80 14.05
CA PRO A 488 2.54 -21.81 14.72
C PRO A 488 1.60 -20.75 14.13
N VAL A 489 0.32 -21.11 14.04
CA VAL A 489 -0.77 -20.20 13.70
C VAL A 489 -0.76 -19.01 14.65
N PHE A 490 -0.78 -17.79 14.10
CA PHE A 490 -0.94 -16.60 14.93
C PHE A 490 -2.35 -16.54 15.51
N THR A 491 -2.46 -16.17 16.78
CA THR A 491 -3.74 -15.94 17.48
C THR A 491 -3.68 -14.69 18.36
N TRP A 492 -4.74 -13.90 18.34
CA TRP A 492 -4.87 -12.69 19.17
C TRP A 492 -4.94 -12.99 20.66
N ARG A 493 -5.21 -14.24 21.08
CA ARG A 493 -5.17 -14.65 22.50
C ARG A 493 -3.87 -14.28 23.20
N ARG A 494 -2.75 -14.37 22.48
CA ARG A 494 -1.41 -14.02 23.00
C ARG A 494 -1.18 -12.51 23.11
N PHE A 495 -1.94 -11.70 22.37
CA PHE A 495 -1.79 -10.25 22.26
C PHE A 495 -3.12 -9.51 22.49
N ASN A 496 -3.90 -9.98 23.45
CA ASN A 496 -5.29 -9.55 23.68
C ASN A 496 -5.45 -8.06 24.07
N HIS A 497 -4.37 -7.39 24.47
CA HIS A 497 -4.36 -5.96 24.79
C HIS A 497 -4.27 -5.05 23.55
N THR A 498 -3.87 -5.59 22.39
CA THR A 498 -3.84 -4.81 21.14
C THR A 498 -5.26 -4.71 20.59
N ARG A 499 -5.70 -3.55 20.12
CA ARG A 499 -7.03 -3.42 19.49
C ARG A 499 -7.05 -4.15 18.14
N HIS A 500 -8.06 -5.01 17.96
CA HIS A 500 -8.23 -5.87 16.78
C HIS A 500 -9.71 -6.10 16.43
N GLN A 501 -10.53 -5.05 16.52
CA GLN A 501 -11.95 -5.11 16.17
C GLN A 501 -12.16 -5.56 14.72
N GLY A 502 -13.16 -6.41 14.51
CA GLY A 502 -13.49 -6.99 13.20
C GLY A 502 -12.49 -8.04 12.67
N LEU A 503 -11.36 -8.26 13.35
CA LEU A 503 -10.34 -9.22 12.93
C LEU A 503 -10.71 -10.67 13.34
N PRO A 504 -10.33 -11.67 12.52
CA PRO A 504 -10.34 -13.08 12.94
C PRO A 504 -9.46 -13.32 14.15
N GLU A 505 -9.88 -14.22 15.05
CA GLU A 505 -9.13 -14.60 16.27
C GLU A 505 -7.80 -15.29 15.95
N SER A 506 -7.76 -16.08 14.86
CA SER A 506 -6.61 -16.88 14.44
C SER A 506 -6.43 -16.81 12.92
N TYR A 507 -5.18 -16.87 12.46
CA TYR A 507 -4.82 -16.69 11.05
C TYR A 507 -4.22 -17.95 10.47
N ASN A 508 -5.07 -18.75 9.82
CA ASN A 508 -4.68 -19.96 9.10
C ASN A 508 -5.39 -20.04 7.74
N PHE A 509 -5.38 -18.93 7.01
CA PHE A 509 -6.04 -18.82 5.71
C PHE A 509 -5.17 -19.40 4.59
N HIS A 510 -5.81 -19.64 3.44
CA HIS A 510 -5.13 -20.04 2.22
C HIS A 510 -5.10 -18.88 1.21
N PHE A 511 -4.28 -19.03 0.16
CA PHE A 511 -4.36 -18.12 -0.98
C PHE A 511 -5.74 -18.23 -1.66
N VAL A 512 -6.36 -17.09 -1.89
CA VAL A 512 -7.61 -16.97 -2.66
C VAL A 512 -7.38 -16.19 -3.95
N THR A 513 -8.20 -16.44 -4.96
CA THR A 513 -8.13 -15.73 -6.24
C THR A 513 -8.96 -14.46 -6.18
N MET A 514 -8.33 -13.33 -6.48
CA MET A 514 -8.95 -12.00 -6.51
C MET A 514 -9.13 -11.60 -7.97
N ARG A 515 -10.37 -11.41 -8.41
CA ARG A 515 -10.71 -10.98 -9.77
C ARG A 515 -12.00 -10.17 -9.79
N PRO A 516 -12.11 -9.15 -10.66
CA PRO A 516 -13.37 -8.44 -10.87
C PRO A 516 -14.41 -9.34 -11.55
N ILE A 517 -15.70 -9.12 -11.25
CA ILE A 517 -16.84 -9.90 -11.74
C ILE A 517 -18.02 -9.04 -12.27
N LEU A 518 -17.97 -7.70 -12.23
CA LEU A 518 -19.10 -6.81 -12.63
C LEU A 518 -19.13 -6.33 -14.08
#